data_AF-A0A2K9BZP5-F1
#
_entry.id   AF-A0A2K9BZP5-F1
#
_cell.length_a   1.000
_cell.length_b   1.000
_cell.length_c   1.000
_cell.angle_alpha   90.00
_cell.angle_beta   90.00
_cell.angle_gamma   90.00
#
_symmetry.space_group_name_H-M   'P 1'
#
loop_
_entity.id
_entity.type
_entity.pdbx_description
1 polymer ?
#
loop_
_entity_poly.entity_id
_entity_poly.type
_entity_poly.pdbx_seq_one_letter_code
_entity_poly.pdbx_strand_id
1 'polypeptide(L)'
;MLLADSVSNQNVIVGTSLAVIGAIIAAVFLWLYFWQRKKAERRGDFHKYKQESKTVWDFMKKNFVFYVFLFGLVMFVTGFVTAIF
;
A
#
# COMPACT_ATOMS: atom_id res chain seq x y z
N MET A 1 -17.45 33.75 4.99
CA MET A 1 -18.07 32.84 4.00
C MET A 1 -17.04 32.41 2.95
N LEU A 2 -16.48 33.33 2.15
CA LEU A 2 -15.46 33.00 1.12
C LEU A 2 -14.23 32.20 1.59
N LEU A 3 -13.73 32.46 2.81
CA LEU A 3 -12.57 31.73 3.36
C LEU A 3 -12.89 30.29 3.80
N ALA A 4 -14.13 30.01 4.19
CA ALA A 4 -14.55 28.68 4.59
C ALA A 4 -14.68 27.75 3.36
N ASP A 5 -15.24 28.30 2.27
CA ASP A 5 -15.40 27.57 1.01
C ASP A 5 -14.04 27.23 0.36
N SER A 6 -13.05 28.14 0.44
CA SER A 6 -11.71 27.86 -0.09
C SER A 6 -10.98 26.76 0.70
N VAL A 7 -11.13 26.74 2.03
CA VAL A 7 -10.51 25.72 2.89
C VAL A 7 -11.17 24.37 2.69
N SER A 8 -12.51 24.32 2.59
CA SER A 8 -13.25 23.09 2.31
C SER A 8 -12.85 22.48 0.97
N ASN A 9 -12.77 23.28 -0.10
CA ASN A 9 -12.35 22.80 -1.42
C ASN A 9 -10.91 22.28 -1.42
N GLN A 10 -10.01 22.93 -0.67
CA GLN A 10 -8.63 22.49 -0.56
C GLN A 10 -8.51 21.13 0.17
N ASN A 11 -9.28 20.91 1.23
CA ASN A 11 -9.30 19.63 1.95
C ASN A 11 -9.81 18.49 1.07
N VAL A 12 -10.86 18.73 0.28
CA VAL A 12 -11.39 17.77 -0.70
C VAL A 12 -10.32 17.40 -1.72
N ILE A 13 -9.59 18.37 -2.28
CA ILE A 13 -8.53 18.12 -3.27
C ILE A 13 -7.38 17.32 -2.63
N VAL A 14 -6.89 17.76 -1.47
CA VAL A 14 -5.77 17.10 -0.79
C VAL A 14 -6.15 15.68 -0.37
N GLY A 15 -7.30 15.50 0.26
CA GLY A 15 -7.79 14.19 0.71
C GLY A 15 -8.00 13.22 -0.45
N THR A 16 -8.65 13.69 -1.54
CA THR A 16 -8.85 12.87 -2.74
C THR A 16 -7.53 12.47 -3.38
N SER A 17 -6.56 13.40 -3.46
CA SER A 17 -5.22 13.12 -3.99
C SER A 17 -4.51 12.05 -3.17
N LEU A 18 -4.56 12.17 -1.84
CA LEU A 18 -3.95 11.22 -0.91
C LEU A 18 -4.60 9.83 -1.03
N ALA A 19 -5.93 9.77 -1.15
CA ALA A 19 -6.67 8.54 -1.34
C ALA A 19 -6.29 7.86 -2.66
N VAL A 20 -6.24 8.61 -3.77
CA VAL A 20 -5.85 8.08 -5.08
C VAL A 20 -4.41 7.55 -5.06
N ILE A 21 -3.47 8.30 -4.47
CA ILE A 21 -2.07 7.85 -4.34
C ILE A 21 -1.98 6.58 -3.49
N GLY A 22 -2.66 6.54 -2.34
CA GLY A 22 -2.71 5.36 -1.47
C GLY A 22 -3.26 4.13 -2.20
N ALA A 23 -4.33 4.29 -2.98
CA ALA A 23 -4.93 3.23 -3.77
C ALA A 23 -3.98 2.72 -4.88
N ILE A 24 -3.29 3.61 -5.59
CA ILE A 24 -2.31 3.22 -6.63
C ILE A 24 -1.17 2.43 -6.01
N ILE A 25 -0.62 2.89 -4.88
CA ILE A 25 0.45 2.18 -4.16
C ILE A 25 -0.05 0.79 -3.75
N ALA A 26 -1.21 0.69 -3.11
CA ALA A 26 -1.77 -0.59 -2.70
C ALA A 26 -1.97 -1.55 -3.89
N ALA A 27 -2.50 -1.06 -5.01
CA ALA A 27 -2.72 -1.84 -6.22
C ALA A 27 -1.41 -2.35 -6.85
N VAL A 28 -0.39 -1.50 -6.96
CA VAL A 28 0.94 -1.87 -7.50
C VAL A 28 1.58 -2.96 -6.64
N PHE A 29 1.51 -2.83 -5.32
CA PHE A 29 2.10 -3.81 -4.40
C PHE A 29 1.32 -5.12 -4.35
N LEU A 30 -0.01 -5.09 -4.44
CA LEU A 30 -0.83 -6.28 -4.64
C LEU A 30 -0.47 -6.99 -5.94
N TRP A 31 -0.34 -6.25 -7.05
CA TRP A 31 0.06 -6.81 -8.33
C TRP A 31 1.43 -7.49 -8.25
N LEU A 32 2.41 -6.82 -7.65
CA LEU A 32 3.76 -7.37 -7.44
C LEU A 32 3.72 -8.62 -6.55
N TYR A 33 2.91 -8.63 -5.49
CA TYR A 33 2.71 -9.79 -4.62
C TYR A 33 2.25 -11.01 -5.43
N PHE A 34 1.16 -10.85 -6.19
CA PHE A 34 0.61 -11.91 -7.01
C PHE A 34 1.56 -12.34 -8.12
N TRP A 35 2.29 -11.39 -8.72
CA TRP A 35 3.30 -11.69 -9.74
C TRP A 35 4.44 -12.55 -9.20
N GLN A 36 4.98 -12.21 -8.02
CA GLN A 36 6.02 -13.02 -7.38
C GLN A 36 5.52 -14.42 -7.01
N ARG A 37 4.29 -14.53 -6.51
CA ARG A 37 3.68 -15.81 -6.16
C ARG A 37 3.47 -16.70 -7.38
N LYS A 38 2.94 -16.16 -8.49
CA LYS A 38 2.80 -16.87 -9.76
C LYS A 38 4.15 -17.32 -10.35
N LYS A 39 5.20 -16.49 -10.19
CA LYS A 39 6.55 -16.84 -10.64
C LYS A 39 7.16 -17.99 -9.81
N ALA A 40 6.85 -18.04 -8.52
CA ALA A 40 7.27 -19.14 -7.64
C ALA A 40 6.57 -20.46 -8.00
N GLU A 41 5.26 -20.45 -8.26
CA GLU A 41 4.50 -21.64 -8.70
C GLU A 41 5.04 -22.23 -10.01
N ARG A 42 5.39 -21.37 -10.99
CA ARG A 42 5.92 -21.84 -12.30
C ARG A 42 7.33 -22.43 -12.23
N ARG A 43 8.11 -22.16 -11.18
CA ARG A 43 9.49 -22.68 -11.05
C ARG A 43 9.58 -24.01 -10.30
N GLY A 44 8.47 -24.58 -9.82
CA GLY A 44 8.47 -25.86 -9.10
C GLY A 44 9.31 -25.86 -7.81
N ASP A 45 9.84 -24.70 -7.41
CA ASP A 45 10.89 -24.57 -6.40
C ASP A 45 10.24 -24.28 -5.03
N PHE A 46 9.34 -25.18 -4.63
CA PHE A 46 8.67 -25.14 -3.32
C PHE A 46 9.65 -25.30 -2.14
N HIS A 47 10.92 -25.63 -2.41
CA HIS A 47 11.92 -25.91 -1.39
C HIS A 47 12.69 -24.68 -0.85
N LYS A 48 12.57 -23.49 -1.46
CA LYS A 48 13.32 -22.30 -0.98
C LYS A 48 12.55 -21.36 -0.06
N TYR A 49 11.23 -21.49 0.06
CA TYR A 49 10.43 -20.56 0.88
C TYR A 49 10.47 -20.84 2.39
N LYS A 50 11.10 -21.97 2.77
CA LYS A 50 11.31 -22.44 4.14
C LYS A 50 12.75 -22.21 4.65
N GLN A 51 13.53 -21.35 4.01
CA GLN A 51 14.71 -20.80 4.70
C GLN A 51 14.19 -19.95 5.86
N GLU A 52 14.33 -20.49 7.07
CA GLU A 52 14.16 -19.76 8.33
C GLU A 52 14.86 -18.42 8.19
N SER A 53 14.13 -17.32 8.38
CA SER A 53 14.69 -15.98 8.37
C SER A 53 15.72 -15.90 9.50
N LYS A 54 16.99 -16.16 9.22
CA LYS A 54 18.06 -16.15 10.23
C LYS A 54 18.40 -14.73 10.71
N THR A 55 17.80 -13.71 10.09
CA THR A 55 18.07 -12.29 10.39
C THR A 55 16.79 -11.45 10.26
N VAL A 56 16.64 -10.45 11.14
CA VAL A 56 15.51 -9.48 11.15
C VAL A 56 15.29 -8.83 9.78
N TRP A 57 16.38 -8.58 9.06
CA TRP A 57 16.35 -8.01 7.71
C TRP A 57 15.61 -8.88 6.69
N ASP A 58 15.81 -10.21 6.72
CA ASP A 58 15.14 -11.13 5.79
C ASP A 58 13.65 -11.27 6.09
N PHE A 59 13.27 -11.21 7.37
CA PHE A 59 11.87 -11.16 7.77
C PHE A 59 11.19 -9.91 7.22
N MET A 60 11.83 -8.75 7.37
CA MET A 60 11.29 -7.49 6.91
C MET A 60 11.18 -7.45 5.38
N LYS A 61 12.16 -8.01 4.66
CA LYS A 61 12.14 -8.11 3.19
C LYS A 61 11.05 -9.04 2.67
N LYS A 62 10.80 -10.16 3.35
CA LYS A 62 9.74 -11.12 3.01
C LYS A 62 8.34 -10.52 3.22
N ASN A 63 8.17 -9.71 4.26
CA ASN A 63 6.90 -9.07 4.60
C ASN A 63 6.77 -7.63 4.08
N PHE A 64 7.78 -7.11 3.38
CA PHE A 64 7.82 -5.72 2.90
C PHE A 64 6.57 -5.37 2.09
N VAL A 65 6.13 -6.28 1.23
CA VAL A 65 4.93 -6.11 0.40
C VAL A 65 3.67 -5.96 1.27
N PHE A 66 3.58 -6.70 2.38
CA PHE A 66 2.48 -6.57 3.34
C PHE A 66 2.54 -5.23 4.09
N TYR A 67 3.72 -4.79 4.53
CA TYR A 67 3.87 -3.50 5.20
C TYR A 67 3.53 -2.32 4.29
N VAL A 68 3.95 -2.36 3.01
CA VAL A 68 3.63 -1.29 2.06
C VAL A 68 2.16 -1.32 1.67
N PHE A 69 1.54 -2.50 1.55
CA PHE A 69 0.09 -2.60 1.38
C PHE A 69 -0.66 -1.97 2.56
N LEU A 70 -0.26 -2.29 3.80
CA LEU A 70 -0.86 -1.72 5.00
C LEU A 70 -0.68 -0.19 5.05
N PHE A 71 0.51 0.29 4.68
CA PHE A 71 0.78 1.73 4.57
C PHE A 71 -0.10 2.42 3.53
N GLY A 72 -0.26 1.82 2.34
CA GLY A 72 -1.15 2.32 1.30
C GLY A 72 -2.62 2.34 1.75
N LEU A 73 -3.05 1.33 2.51
CA LEU A 73 -4.39 1.26 3.10
C LEU A 73 -4.62 2.37 4.13
N VAL A 74 -3.66 2.62 5.02
CA VAL A 74 -3.73 3.71 5.99
C VAL A 74 -3.81 5.06 5.27
N MET A 75 -2.94 5.31 4.28
CA MET A 75 -2.98 6.51 3.45
C MET A 75 -4.34 6.69 2.75
N PHE A 76 -4.92 5.60 2.23
CA PHE A 76 -6.23 5.64 1.60
C PHE A 76 -7.32 6.08 2.58
N VAL A 77 -7.37 5.46 3.77
CA VAL A 77 -8.34 5.80 4.81
C VAL A 77 -8.16 7.23 5.30
N THR A 78 -6.91 7.65 5.56
CA THR A 78 -6.61 9.01 6.00
C THR A 78 -7.02 10.03 4.94
N GLY A 79 -6.67 9.81 3.67
CA GLY A 79 -7.07 10.68 2.56
C GLY A 79 -8.59 10.77 2.40
N PHE A 80 -9.28 9.64 2.52
CA PHE A 80 -10.74 9.59 2.44
C PHE A 80 -11.41 10.38 3.57
N VAL A 81 -10.91 10.24 4.81
CA VAL A 81 -11.41 11.01 5.95
C VAL A 81 -11.17 12.51 5.72
N THR A 82 -9.98 12.92 5.31
CA THR A 82 -9.65 14.33 5.02
C THR A 82 -10.43 14.90 3.83
N ALA A 83 -10.91 14.06 2.91
CA ALA A 83 -11.74 14.52 1.80
C ALA A 83 -13.19 14.78 2.21
N ILE A 84 -13.67 14.13 3.27
CA ILE A 84 -15.07 14.17 3.71
C ILE A 84 -15.27 15.16 4.88
N PHE A 85 -14.28 15.27 5.76
CA PHE A 85 -14.29 16.10 6.97
C PHE A 85 -13.33 17.29 6.82
#